data_AF-A0A534ZHA3-F1
#
_entry.id   AF-A0A534ZHA3-F1
#
_cell.length_a   1.000
_cell.length_b   1.000
_cell.length_c   1.000
_cell.angle_alpha   90.00
_cell.angle_beta   90.00
_cell.angle_gamma   90.00
#
_symmetry.space_group_name_H-M   'P 1'
#
loop_
_entity.id
_entity.type
_entity.pdbx_description
1 polymer ?
#
loop_
_entity_poly.entity_id
_entity_poly.type
_entity_poly.pdbx_seq_one_letter_code
_entity_poly.pdbx_strand_id
1 'polypeptide(L)' 'MPTAAGLKRKSFFVDTRTLRRARKALGVATDAEAVRRAVERVAEMEAFWRFMARTRGRLKPGSFRRP' A
#
# COMPACT_ATOMS: atom_id res chain seq x y z
N MET A 1 0.59 10.42 -13.59
CA MET A 1 1.87 10.61 -12.89
C MET A 1 1.65 11.63 -11.79
N PRO A 2 1.92 11.34 -10.50
CA PRO A 2 1.80 12.35 -9.46
C PRO A 2 2.73 13.52 -9.78
N THR A 3 2.20 14.74 -9.75
CA THR A 3 2.98 15.97 -9.94
C THR A 3 3.88 16.17 -8.72
N ALA A 4 5.08 16.73 -8.90
CA ALA A 4 6.08 16.85 -7.83
C ALA A 4 5.66 17.76 -6.66
N ALA A 5 4.50 18.43 -6.75
CA ALA A 5 3.97 19.28 -5.70
C ALA A 5 3.73 18.49 -4.41
N GLY A 6 4.43 18.86 -3.34
CA GLY A 6 4.28 18.26 -2.00
C GLY A 6 5.22 17.09 -1.67
N LEU A 7 6.09 16.65 -2.59
CA LEU A 7 7.07 15.60 -2.30
C LEU A 7 8.33 16.18 -1.66
N LYS A 8 8.69 15.70 -0.45
CA LYS A 8 9.94 16.05 0.23
C LYS A 8 10.94 14.89 0.13
N ARG A 9 12.16 15.18 -0.35
CA ARG A 9 13.25 14.20 -0.34
C ARG A 9 13.65 13.89 1.11
N LYS A 10 13.79 12.60 1.42
CA LYS A 10 14.29 12.10 2.70
C LYS A 10 15.37 11.05 2.44
N SER A 11 16.32 10.90 3.37
CA SER A 11 17.34 9.86 3.39
C SER A 11 17.18 9.06 4.68
N PHE A 12 17.24 7.73 4.56
CA PHE A 12 17.14 6.80 5.68
C PHE A 12 17.81 5.47 5.27
N PHE A 13 18.23 4.70 6.27
CA PHE A 13 18.74 3.35 6.03
C PHE A 13 17.58 2.37 5.83
N VAL A 14 17.75 1.43 4.91
CA VAL A 14 16.77 0.39 4.60
C VAL A 14 17.48 -0.91 4.29
N ASP A 15 16.86 -2.02 4.69
CA ASP A 15 17.29 -3.35 4.24
C ASP A 15 17.00 -3.54 2.75
N THR A 16 18.06 -3.72 1.97
CA THR A 16 18.01 -3.91 0.52
C THR A 16 17.29 -5.19 0.11
N ARG A 17 17.25 -6.23 0.96
CA ARG A 17 16.51 -7.47 0.67
C ARG A 17 15.01 -7.21 0.75
N THR A 18 14.58 -6.53 1.81
CA THR A 18 13.18 -6.10 1.98
C THR A 18 12.73 -5.20 0.84
N LEU A 19 13.55 -4.22 0.44
CA LEU A 19 13.23 -3.29 -0.64
C LEU A 19 13.07 -3.98 -2.00
N ARG A 20 13.92 -4.97 -2.30
CA ARG A 20 13.81 -5.81 -3.51
C ARG A 20 12.53 -6.64 -3.52
N ARG A 21 12.16 -7.24 -2.38
CA ARG A 21 10.89 -7.98 -2.24
C ARG A 21 9.70 -7.06 -2.45
N ALA A 22 9.71 -5.87 -1.87
CA ALA A 22 8.67 -4.87 -2.05
C ALA A 22 8.52 -4.47 -3.53
N ARG A 23 9.62 -4.22 -4.24
CA ARG A 23 9.59 -3.93 -5.68
C ARG A 23 8.93 -5.05 -6.50
N LYS A 24 9.31 -6.30 -6.23
CA LYS A 24 8.71 -7.46 -6.91
C LYS A 24 7.22 -7.59 -6.60
N ALA A 25 6.83 -7.47 -5.33
CA ALA A 25 5.44 -7.58 -4.90
C ALA A 25 4.55 -6.45 -5.46
N LEU A 26 5.10 -5.24 -5.59
CA LEU A 26 4.39 -4.06 -6.07
C LEU A 26 4.49 -3.88 -7.59
N GLY A 27 5.32 -4.65 -8.28
CA GLY A 27 5.51 -4.58 -9.72
C GLY A 27 6.14 -3.26 -10.20
N VAL A 28 7.04 -2.66 -9.41
CA VAL A 28 7.62 -1.33 -9.70
C VAL A 28 9.10 -1.37 -10.01
N ALA A 29 9.53 -0.45 -10.88
CA ALA A 29 10.90 -0.40 -11.40
C ALA A 29 11.89 0.22 -10.40
N THR A 30 11.44 1.12 -9.52
CA THR A 30 12.34 1.88 -8.65
C THR A 30 12.06 1.65 -7.17
N ASP A 31 13.12 1.73 -6.37
CA ASP A 31 13.05 1.63 -4.92
C ASP A 31 12.21 2.77 -4.31
N ALA A 32 12.35 3.99 -4.85
CA ALA A 32 11.58 5.14 -4.42
C ALA A 32 10.07 4.94 -4.65
N GLU A 33 9.68 4.33 -5.78
CA GLU A 33 8.28 4.04 -6.05
C GLU A 33 7.75 2.90 -5.19
N ALA A 34 8.57 1.90 -4.86
CA ALA A 34 8.20 0.86 -3.91
C ALA A 34 7.91 1.46 -2.53
N VAL A 35 8.76 2.37 -2.05
CA VAL A 35 8.54 3.06 -0.77
C VAL A 35 7.27 3.91 -0.81
N ARG A 36 7.08 4.73 -1.86
CA ARG A 36 5.88 5.57 -1.99
C ARG A 36 4.59 4.74 -1.96
N ARG A 37 4.50 3.73 -2.83
CA ARG A 37 3.31 2.85 -2.88
C ARG A 37 3.12 2.07 -1.60
N ALA A 38 4.18 1.61 -0.94
CA ALA A 38 4.05 0.91 0.33
C ALA A 38 3.42 1.80 1.42
N VAL A 39 3.83 3.07 1.50
CA VAL A 39 3.26 4.04 2.44
C VAL A 39 1.81 4.37 2.10
N GLU A 40 1.48 4.59 0.83
CA GLU A 40 0.09 4.79 0.37
C GLU A 40 -0.82 3.61 0.75
N ARG A 41 -0.31 2.38 0.60
CA ARG A 41 -1.05 1.14 0.89
C ARG A 41 -1.36 0.97 2.37
N VAL A 42 -0.61 1.60 3.29
CA VAL A 42 -0.95 1.61 4.72
C VAL A 42 -2.25 2.37 4.96
N ALA A 43 -2.44 3.52 4.30
CA ALA A 43 -3.67 4.30 4.43
C ALA A 43 -4.90 3.56 3.85
N GLU A 44 -4.73 2.93 2.69
CA GLU A 44 -5.76 2.06 2.10
C GLU A 44 -6.09 0.88 3.01
N MET A 45 -5.05 0.23 3.57
CA MET A 45 -5.22 -0.90 4.45
C MET A 45 -5.95 -0.50 5.74
N GLU A 46 -5.64 0.64 6.34
CA GLU A 46 -6.42 1.16 7.48
C GLU A 46 -7.89 1.39 7.13
N ALA A 47 -8.18 1.98 5.96
CA ALA A 47 -9.55 2.18 5.51
C ALA A 47 -10.28 0.84 5.33
N PHE A 48 -9.59 -0.14 4.74
CA PHE A 48 -10.10 -1.51 4.57
C PHE A 48 -10.34 -2.21 5.91
N TRP A 49 -9.40 -2.15 6.86
CA TRP A 49 -9.58 -2.71 8.20
C TRP A 49 -10.73 -2.05 8.95
N ARG A 50 -10.88 -0.72 8.85
CA ARG A 50 -12.02 0.01 9.43
C ARG A 50 -13.35 -0.45 8.81
N PHE A 51 -13.38 -0.66 7.50
CA PHE A 51 -14.55 -1.22 6.81
C PHE A 51 -14.86 -2.64 7.29
N MET A 52 -13.87 -3.53 7.33
CA MET A 52 -14.02 -4.91 7.81
C MET A 52 -14.49 -4.96 9.27
N ALA A 53 -13.97 -4.10 10.13
CA ALA A 53 -14.40 -4.00 11.52
C ALA A 53 -15.88 -3.60 11.64
N ARG A 54 -16.34 -2.62 10.83
CA ARG A 54 -17.75 -2.17 10.82
C ARG A 54 -18.72 -3.18 10.24
N THR A 55 -18.26 -4.03 9.33
CA THR A 55 -19.09 -4.96 8.57
C THR A 55 -19.03 -6.39 9.09
N ARG A 56 -18.19 -6.66 10.09
CA ARG A 56 -18.04 -7.96 10.75
C ARG A 56 -19.40 -8.47 11.24
N GLY A 57 -19.80 -9.66 10.79
CA GLY A 57 -21.06 -10.31 11.16
C GLY A 57 -22.32 -9.78 10.46
N ARG A 58 -22.21 -8.75 9.60
CA ARG A 58 -23.35 -8.16 8.87
C ARG A 58 -23.35 -8.46 7.37
N LEU A 59 -22.23 -8.96 6.85
CA LEU A 59 -22.10 -9.28 5.43
C LEU A 59 -22.71 -10.66 5.12
N LYS A 60 -23.67 -10.68 4.19
CA LYS A 60 -24.26 -11.92 3.68
C LYS A 60 -23.22 -12.71 2.88
N PRO A 61 -23.25 -14.05 2.91
CA PRO A 61 -22.39 -14.87 2.05
C PRO A 61 -22.47 -14.42 0.58
N GLY A 62 -21.32 -14.21 -0.07
CA GLY A 62 -21.25 -13.77 -1.47
C GLY A 62 -21.22 -12.25 -1.70
N SER A 63 -21.20 -11.43 -0.65
CA SER A 63 -21.18 -9.96 -0.77
C SER A 63 -19.86 -9.35 -1.26
N PHE A 64 -18.79 -10.14 -1.36
CA PHE A 64 -17.52 -9.69 -1.93
C PHE A 64 -17.43 -10.11 -3.39
N ARG A 65 -17.40 -9.14 -4.30
CA ARG A 65 -17.07 -9.38 -5.70
C ARG A 65 -15.55 -9.50 -5.81
N ARG A 66 -15.06 -10.65 -6.27
CA ARG A 66 -13.65 -10.77 -6.65
C ARG A 66 -13.38 -9.86 -7.87
N PRO A 67 -12.22 -9.16 -7.90
CA PRO A 67 -11.84 -8.33 -9.04
C PRO A 67 -11.68 -9.16 -10.31
#